data_AF-A0A9D8THW9-F1
#
_entry.id   AF-A0A9D8THW9-F1
#
_cell.length_a   1.000
_cell.length_b   1.000
_cell.length_c   1.000
_cell.angle_alpha   90.00
_cell.angle_beta   90.00
_cell.angle_gamma   90.00
#
_symmetry.space_group_name_H-M   'P 1'
#
loop_
_entity.id
_entity.type
_entity.pdbx_description
1 polymer ?
#
loop_
_entity_poly.entity_id
_entity_poly.type
_entity_poly.pdbx_seq_one_letter_code
_entity_poly.pdbx_strand_id
1 'polypeptide(L)'
;MNQLIKSISGIRGVVGGPADNSLNPFNITKFTAAYARWIRSHSTRGSNQIVVGRDARISGEMVFQLVSGTLMGMGFDVLDIGLATTPTTELAVTMTGSDGGIIITASHNPKQWNALKLLNQDGEFFDKAAGQYVIETA
;
A
#
# COMPACT_ATOMS: atom_id res chain seq x y z
N MET A 1 19.63 -2.10 -13.68
CA MET A 1 18.28 -2.68 -13.88
C MET A 1 17.30 -1.94 -12.98
N ASN A 2 16.48 -1.05 -13.55
CA ASN A 2 15.40 -0.39 -12.82
C ASN A 2 14.16 -1.27 -12.93
N GLN A 3 14.06 -2.28 -12.06
CA GLN A 3 12.97 -3.24 -12.07
C GLN A 3 11.96 -2.97 -10.96
N LEU A 4 10.66 -3.08 -11.27
CA LEU A 4 9.61 -3.13 -10.27
C LEU A 4 9.77 -4.44 -9.49
N ILE A 5 10.06 -4.33 -8.20
CA ILE A 5 10.17 -5.46 -7.29
C ILE A 5 8.77 -5.75 -6.75
N LYS A 6 8.28 -6.96 -7.02
CA LYS A 6 7.06 -7.52 -6.44
C LYS A 6 7.46 -8.51 -5.36
N SER A 7 6.96 -8.34 -4.15
CA SER A 7 7.25 -9.22 -3.02
C SER A 7 6.01 -9.43 -2.16
N ILE A 8 6.09 -10.33 -1.19
CA ILE A 8 4.98 -10.64 -0.30
C ILE A 8 4.48 -9.43 0.48
N SER A 9 5.37 -8.46 0.79
CA SER A 9 5.01 -7.25 1.52
C SER A 9 4.51 -6.11 0.63
N GLY A 10 4.42 -6.30 -0.70
CA GLY A 10 3.93 -5.31 -1.65
C GLY A 10 4.89 -5.03 -2.83
N ILE A 11 4.81 -3.82 -3.39
CA ILE A 11 5.58 -3.41 -4.59
C ILE A 11 6.52 -2.25 -4.32
N ARG A 12 7.69 -2.27 -4.95
CA ARG A 12 8.71 -1.23 -4.84
C ARG A 12 9.37 -0.95 -6.18
N GLY A 13 9.57 0.32 -6.53
CA GLY A 13 10.23 0.67 -7.78
C GLY A 13 10.62 2.14 -7.86
N VAL A 14 11.33 2.48 -8.94
CA VAL A 14 11.61 3.87 -9.30
C VAL A 14 10.32 4.53 -9.78
N VAL A 15 10.02 5.73 -9.30
CA VAL A 15 8.87 6.52 -9.75
C VAL A 15 9.16 7.14 -11.11
N GLY A 16 8.20 7.07 -12.04
CA GLY A 16 8.34 7.67 -13.37
C GLY A 16 9.29 6.92 -14.33
N GLY A 17 9.65 5.67 -14.02
CA GLY A 17 10.37 4.81 -14.95
C GLY A 17 9.46 4.25 -16.09
N PRO A 18 9.99 3.37 -16.95
CA PRO A 18 9.23 2.72 -18.03
C PRO A 18 7.93 2.06 -17.56
N ALA A 19 6.90 2.06 -18.40
CA ALA A 19 5.54 1.65 -18.02
C ALA A 19 5.43 0.20 -17.54
N ASP A 20 6.26 -0.68 -18.08
CA ASP A 20 6.32 -2.11 -17.78
C ASP A 20 7.05 -2.43 -16.47
N ASN A 21 7.87 -1.50 -15.95
CA ASN A 21 8.89 -1.86 -14.95
C ASN A 21 9.18 -0.82 -13.88
N SER A 22 8.18 -0.02 -13.51
CA SER A 22 8.34 1.08 -12.56
C SER A 22 7.15 1.22 -11.61
N LEU A 23 7.35 2.00 -10.54
CA LEU A 23 6.25 2.43 -9.69
C LEU A 23 5.54 3.62 -10.37
N ASN A 24 4.70 3.30 -11.34
CA ASN A 24 3.89 4.25 -12.11
C ASN A 24 2.41 4.21 -11.69
N PRO A 25 1.58 5.16 -12.14
CA PRO A 25 0.17 5.22 -11.75
C PRO A 25 -0.62 3.93 -12.02
N PHE A 26 -0.40 3.27 -13.16
CA PHE A 26 -1.08 2.02 -13.49
C PHE A 26 -0.76 0.93 -12.46
N ASN A 27 0.51 0.74 -12.12
CA ASN A 27 0.93 -0.27 -11.16
C ASN A 27 0.47 0.05 -9.74
N ILE A 28 0.50 1.32 -9.32
CA ILE A 28 0.02 1.74 -7.99
C ILE A 28 -1.48 1.44 -7.85
N THR A 29 -2.31 1.87 -8.82
CA THR A 29 -3.75 1.64 -8.80
C THR A 29 -4.09 0.16 -8.87
N LYS A 30 -3.45 -0.61 -9.75
CA LYS A 30 -3.67 -2.06 -9.87
C LYS A 30 -3.41 -2.83 -8.58
N PHE A 31 -2.25 -2.59 -7.97
CA PHE A 31 -1.89 -3.25 -6.71
C PHE A 31 -2.75 -2.78 -5.54
N THR A 32 -3.12 -1.49 -5.50
CA THR A 32 -4.06 -0.99 -4.50
C THR A 32 -5.43 -1.65 -4.64
N ALA A 33 -5.91 -1.85 -5.86
CA ALA A 33 -7.20 -2.51 -6.12
C ALA A 33 -7.18 -4.01 -5.81
N ALA A 34 -6.06 -4.69 -6.06
CA ALA A 34 -5.86 -6.08 -5.65
C ALA A 34 -5.84 -6.21 -4.11
N TYR A 35 -5.13 -5.32 -3.42
CA TYR A 35 -5.14 -5.24 -1.97
C TYR A 35 -6.55 -5.01 -1.40
N ALA A 36 -7.29 -4.03 -1.94
CA ALA A 36 -8.66 -3.74 -1.51
C ALA A 36 -9.62 -4.94 -1.65
N ARG A 37 -9.50 -5.72 -2.73
CA ARG A 37 -10.26 -6.97 -2.91
C ARG A 37 -9.88 -8.03 -1.89
N TRP A 38 -8.59 -8.14 -1.56
CA TRP A 38 -8.13 -9.05 -0.53
C TRP A 38 -8.71 -8.67 0.84
N ILE A 39 -8.63 -7.39 1.22
CA ILE A 39 -9.18 -6.88 2.49
C ILE A 39 -10.68 -7.15 2.58
N ARG A 40 -11.43 -6.87 1.51
CA ARG A 40 -12.88 -7.11 1.44
C ARG A 40 -13.28 -8.57 1.72
N SER A 41 -12.41 -9.53 1.35
CA SER A 41 -12.68 -10.97 1.47
C SER A 41 -12.08 -11.61 2.72
N HIS A 42 -11.11 -10.97 3.38
CA HIS A 42 -10.36 -11.57 4.49
C HIS A 42 -10.50 -10.82 5.81
N SER A 43 -10.81 -9.52 5.80
CA SER A 43 -11.03 -8.80 7.04
C SER A 43 -12.37 -9.19 7.68
N THR A 44 -12.36 -9.39 8.98
CA THR A 44 -13.53 -9.69 9.81
C THR A 44 -14.01 -8.50 10.62
N ARG A 45 -13.31 -7.35 10.55
CA ARG A 45 -13.65 -6.14 11.31
C ARG A 45 -14.85 -5.40 10.73
N GLY A 46 -14.98 -5.35 9.41
CA GLY A 46 -16.11 -4.69 8.74
C GLY A 46 -16.16 -3.18 8.94
N SER A 47 -15.03 -2.55 9.31
CA SER A 47 -14.94 -1.10 9.52
C SER A 47 -15.06 -0.33 8.20
N ASN A 48 -14.78 -0.99 7.07
CA ASN A 48 -14.69 -0.40 5.74
C ASN A 48 -13.65 0.73 5.65
N GLN A 49 -12.69 0.77 6.56
CA GLN A 49 -11.66 1.80 6.65
C GLN A 49 -10.26 1.19 6.47
N ILE A 50 -9.40 1.89 5.74
CA ILE A 50 -7.98 1.51 5.54
C ILE A 50 -7.09 2.68 5.98
N VAL A 51 -6.10 2.39 6.83
CA VAL A 51 -5.09 3.37 7.26
C VAL A 51 -4.04 3.55 6.18
N VAL A 52 -3.67 4.79 5.87
CA VAL A 52 -2.56 5.08 4.96
C VAL A 52 -1.58 6.04 5.61
N GLY A 53 -0.33 5.60 5.75
CA GLY A 53 0.78 6.40 6.27
C GLY A 53 1.92 6.48 5.27
N ARG A 54 2.66 7.59 5.25
CA ARG A 54 3.78 7.78 4.31
C ARG A 54 5.04 8.33 4.98
N ASP A 55 6.20 8.03 4.40
CA ASP A 55 7.44 8.72 4.75
C ASP A 55 7.60 10.06 3.99
N ALA A 56 8.75 10.71 4.20
CA ALA A 56 9.07 12.01 3.61
C ALA A 56 9.58 11.95 2.15
N ARG A 57 9.37 10.84 1.41
CA ARG A 57 9.78 10.77 0.00
C ARG A 57 9.05 11.82 -0.84
N ILE A 58 9.78 12.43 -1.78
CA ILE A 58 9.28 13.48 -2.68
C ILE A 58 8.03 13.01 -3.44
N SER A 59 8.01 11.75 -3.85
CA SER A 59 6.88 11.14 -4.57
C SER A 59 5.75 10.65 -3.65
N GLY A 60 5.90 10.72 -2.33
CA GLY A 60 4.97 10.16 -1.36
C GLY A 60 3.56 10.73 -1.48
N GLU A 61 3.43 12.05 -1.68
CA GLU A 61 2.13 12.70 -1.85
C GLU A 61 1.40 12.20 -3.11
N MET A 62 2.10 12.12 -4.25
CA MET A 62 1.53 11.62 -5.49
C MET A 62 1.09 10.14 -5.36
N VAL A 63 1.91 9.31 -4.72
CA VAL A 63 1.57 7.90 -4.46
C VAL A 63 0.34 7.82 -3.55
N PHE A 64 0.27 8.64 -2.51
CA PHE A 64 -0.87 8.70 -1.60
C PHE A 64 -2.17 9.06 -2.33
N GLN A 65 -2.17 10.08 -3.21
CA GLN A 65 -3.37 10.47 -3.95
C GLN A 65 -3.89 9.33 -4.84
N LEU A 66 -3.00 8.57 -5.48
CA LEU A 66 -3.37 7.40 -6.29
C LEU A 66 -3.93 6.26 -5.43
N VAL A 67 -3.27 5.96 -4.32
CA VAL A 67 -3.73 4.92 -3.37
C VAL A 67 -5.10 5.29 -2.82
N SER A 68 -5.22 6.50 -2.26
CA SER A 68 -6.43 7.00 -1.62
C SER A 68 -7.61 7.04 -2.59
N GLY A 69 -7.41 7.64 -3.78
CA GLY A 69 -8.45 7.68 -4.82
C GLY A 69 -8.91 6.30 -5.28
N THR A 70 -7.98 5.33 -5.38
CA THR A 70 -8.32 3.95 -5.73
C THR A 70 -9.15 3.28 -4.63
N LEU A 71 -8.74 3.40 -3.36
CA LEU A 71 -9.46 2.82 -2.23
C LEU A 71 -10.87 3.41 -2.09
N MET A 72 -11.01 4.73 -2.16
CA MET A 72 -12.30 5.42 -2.13
C MET A 72 -13.19 5.01 -3.30
N GLY A 73 -12.64 4.91 -4.52
CA GLY A 73 -13.36 4.43 -5.69
C GLY A 73 -13.85 2.98 -5.57
N MET A 74 -13.25 2.19 -4.67
CA MET A 74 -13.66 0.82 -4.35
C MET A 74 -14.55 0.75 -3.09
N GLY A 75 -14.98 1.91 -2.59
CA GLY A 75 -15.92 2.03 -1.49
C GLY A 75 -15.30 1.85 -0.12
N PHE A 76 -14.00 2.04 0.07
CA PHE A 76 -13.36 2.12 1.39
C PHE A 76 -13.18 3.57 1.84
N ASP A 77 -13.31 3.82 3.13
CA ASP A 77 -12.86 5.04 3.77
C ASP A 77 -11.34 5.00 3.97
N VAL A 78 -10.67 6.13 3.75
CA VAL A 78 -9.21 6.24 3.93
C VAL A 78 -8.92 7.08 5.15
N LEU A 79 -8.25 6.49 6.14
CA LEU A 79 -7.69 7.22 7.27
C LEU A 79 -6.24 7.61 6.93
N ASP A 80 -6.05 8.84 6.46
CA ASP A 80 -4.73 9.43 6.24
C ASP A 80 -4.10 9.86 7.57
N ILE A 81 -2.99 9.23 7.94
CA ILE A 81 -2.21 9.59 9.14
C ILE A 81 -0.98 10.45 8.80
N GLY A 82 -0.86 10.88 7.54
CA GLY A 82 0.17 11.78 7.06
C GLY A 82 1.59 11.19 7.13
N LEU A 83 2.54 12.01 7.59
CA LEU A 83 3.92 11.60 7.79
C LEU A 83 4.02 10.68 9.01
N ALA A 84 4.22 9.39 8.75
CA ALA A 84 4.21 8.36 9.78
C ALA A 84 5.36 7.38 9.56
N THR A 85 5.88 6.84 10.65
CA THR A 85 6.81 5.72 10.58
C THR A 85 6.05 4.42 10.32
N THR A 86 6.76 3.38 9.87
CA THR A 86 6.20 2.02 9.70
C THR A 86 5.45 1.57 10.97
N PRO A 87 6.06 1.54 12.18
CA PRO A 87 5.36 1.07 13.37
C PRO A 87 4.21 1.98 13.79
N THR A 88 4.24 3.28 13.47
CA THR A 88 3.09 4.16 13.69
C THR A 88 1.89 3.74 12.86
N THR A 89 2.10 3.32 11.61
CA THR A 89 1.02 2.88 10.73
C THR A 89 0.47 1.53 11.16
N GLU A 90 1.35 0.59 11.55
CA GLU A 90 0.98 -0.73 12.09
C GLU A 90 0.10 -0.59 13.35
N LEU A 91 0.54 0.25 14.30
CA LEU A 91 -0.22 0.54 15.51
C LEU A 91 -1.54 1.26 15.20
N ALA A 92 -1.55 2.22 14.28
CA ALA A 92 -2.77 2.92 13.89
C ALA A 92 -3.85 1.95 13.42
N VAL A 93 -3.53 0.98 12.54
CA VAL A 93 -4.48 -0.04 12.08
C VAL A 93 -5.18 -0.75 13.24
N THR A 94 -4.41 -1.21 14.23
CA THR A 94 -4.96 -1.94 15.38
C THR A 94 -5.76 -1.03 16.31
N MET A 95 -5.28 0.19 16.56
CA MET A 95 -5.89 1.16 17.48
C MET A 95 -7.20 1.75 16.96
N THR A 96 -7.34 1.89 15.64
CA THR A 96 -8.57 2.40 15.00
C THR A 96 -9.54 1.31 14.63
N GLY A 97 -9.12 0.04 14.71
CA GLY A 97 -9.92 -1.09 14.27
C GLY A 97 -10.19 -1.07 12.76
N SER A 98 -9.27 -0.50 11.98
CA SER A 98 -9.36 -0.48 10.52
C SER A 98 -9.15 -1.87 9.92
N ASP A 99 -9.72 -2.11 8.75
CA ASP A 99 -9.68 -3.42 8.07
C ASP A 99 -8.27 -3.76 7.54
N GLY A 100 -7.39 -2.76 7.45
CA GLY A 100 -5.97 -2.92 7.15
C GLY A 100 -5.25 -1.58 7.00
N GLY A 101 -4.01 -1.63 6.50
CA GLY A 101 -3.26 -0.42 6.17
C GLY A 101 -2.28 -0.55 5.01
N ILE A 102 -1.90 0.60 4.45
CA ILE A 102 -0.86 0.73 3.43
C ILE A 102 0.21 1.72 3.92
N ILE A 103 1.47 1.29 3.88
CA ILE A 103 2.62 2.13 4.20
C ILE A 103 3.33 2.53 2.91
N ILE A 104 3.43 3.83 2.66
CA ILE A 104 4.09 4.39 1.48
C ILE A 104 5.53 4.75 1.84
N THR A 105 6.45 3.82 1.56
CA THR A 105 7.88 4.02 1.82
C THR A 105 8.75 2.97 1.13
N ALA A 106 9.79 3.39 0.41
CA ALA A 106 10.88 2.49 0.00
C ALA A 106 12.02 2.40 1.05
N SER A 107 11.76 2.77 2.30
CA SER A 107 12.71 2.67 3.42
C SER A 107 14.04 3.37 3.12
N HIS A 108 15.14 2.62 2.98
CA HIS A 108 16.49 3.14 2.72
C HIS A 108 16.86 3.19 1.23
N ASN A 109 15.95 2.81 0.31
CA ASN A 109 16.25 2.90 -1.12
C ASN A 109 16.49 4.36 -1.55
N PRO A 110 17.22 4.58 -2.67
CA PRO A 110 17.50 5.92 -3.19
C PRO A 110 16.24 6.79 -3.36
N LYS A 111 16.41 8.11 -3.36
CA LYS A 111 15.31 9.10 -3.31
C LYS A 111 14.25 8.95 -4.41
N GLN A 112 14.63 8.45 -5.58
CA GLN A 112 13.74 8.24 -6.73
C GLN A 112 12.83 7.01 -6.59
N TRP A 113 13.04 6.19 -5.55
CA TRP A 113 12.23 5.01 -5.28
C TRP A 113 11.05 5.35 -4.38
N ASN A 114 9.97 4.58 -4.51
CA ASN A 114 8.92 4.50 -3.51
C ASN A 114 8.33 3.08 -3.49
N ALA A 115 7.41 2.79 -2.59
CA ALA A 115 6.79 1.48 -2.47
C ALA A 115 5.40 1.57 -1.86
N LEU A 116 4.61 0.53 -2.06
CA LEU A 116 3.44 0.20 -1.25
C LEU A 116 3.82 -1.00 -0.39
N LYS A 117 3.69 -0.87 0.93
CA LYS A 117 3.74 -2.02 1.82
C LYS A 117 2.36 -2.29 2.41
N LEU A 118 1.95 -3.56 2.42
CA LEU A 118 0.56 -3.94 2.70
C LEU A 118 0.44 -4.59 4.08
N LEU A 119 -0.52 -4.10 4.87
CA LEU A 119 -0.85 -4.60 6.20
C LEU A 119 -2.24 -5.22 6.23
N ASN A 120 -2.39 -6.30 7.00
CA ASN A 120 -3.68 -6.90 7.34
C ASN A 120 -4.39 -6.11 8.47
N GLN A 121 -5.56 -6.60 8.91
CA GLN A 121 -6.37 -6.00 9.97
C GLN A 121 -5.73 -6.03 11.38
N ASP A 122 -4.62 -6.75 11.54
CA ASP A 122 -3.85 -6.87 12.79
C ASP A 122 -2.61 -5.97 12.76
N GLY A 123 -2.46 -5.14 11.72
CA GLY A 123 -1.32 -4.24 11.54
C GLY A 123 -0.05 -4.98 11.12
N GLU A 124 -0.15 -6.24 10.69
CA GLU A 124 0.99 -7.07 10.30
C GLU A 124 1.19 -7.08 8.79
N PHE A 125 2.44 -7.20 8.34
CA PHE A 125 2.72 -7.41 6.92
C PHE A 125 2.08 -8.70 6.39
N PHE A 126 1.69 -8.66 5.12
CA PHE A 126 1.18 -9.82 4.43
C PHE A 126 2.15 -11.00 4.48
N ASP A 127 1.60 -12.18 4.77
CA ASP A 127 2.31 -13.43 4.63
C ASP A 127 2.50 -13.80 3.15
N LYS A 128 3.09 -14.97 2.90
CA LYS A 128 3.35 -15.42 1.53
C LYS A 128 2.06 -15.63 0.72
N ALA A 129 1.01 -16.14 1.33
CA ALA A 129 -0.24 -16.45 0.62
C ALA A 129 -0.98 -15.17 0.22
N ALA A 130 -1.15 -14.24 1.16
CA ALA A 130 -1.77 -12.95 0.92
C ALA A 130 -0.96 -12.13 -0.10
N GLY A 131 0.37 -12.12 0.04
CA GLY A 131 1.26 -11.46 -0.90
C GLY A 131 1.16 -12.01 -2.32
N GLN A 132 1.09 -13.34 -2.46
CA GLN A 132 0.93 -13.99 -3.76
C GLN A 132 -0.41 -13.67 -4.41
N TYR A 133 -1.50 -13.66 -3.63
CA TYR A 133 -2.83 -13.26 -4.12
C TYR A 133 -2.78 -11.86 -4.76
N VAL A 134 -2.17 -10.89 -4.08
CA VAL A 134 -2.09 -9.52 -4.61
C VAL A 134 -1.28 -9.47 -5.90
N ILE A 135 -0.17 -10.21 -5.99
CA ILE A 135 0.68 -10.25 -7.19
C ILE A 135 -0.07 -10.84 -8.40
N GLU A 136 -0.86 -11.89 -8.19
CA GLU A 136 -1.60 -12.59 -9.26
C GLU A 136 -2.85 -11.86 -9.71
N THR A 137 -3.43 -11.04 -8.83
CA THR A 137 -4.69 -10.35 -9.09
C THR A 137 -4.52 -8.87 -9.46
N ALA A 138 -3.29 -8.35 -9.49
CA ALA A 138 -2.94 -6.98 -9.87
C ALA A 138 -2.71 -6.79 -11.38
#